data_AF-A0A9Q3D4W4-F1
#
_entry.id   AF-A0A9Q3D4W4-F1
#
_cell.length_a   1.000
_cell.length_b   1.000
_cell.length_c   1.000
_cell.angle_alpha   90.00
_cell.angle_beta   90.00
_cell.angle_gamma   90.00
#
_symmetry.space_group_name_H-M   'P 1'
#
loop_
_entity.id
_entity.type
_entity.pdbx_description
1 polymer ?
#
loop_
_entity_poly.entity_id
_entity_poly.type
_entity_poly.pdbx_seq_one_letter_code
_entity_poly.pdbx_strand_id
1 'polypeptide(L)'
;MPCVYEVAESLEAQELALSFVGKDQVISTILTSDLLPPLLTIDNFRGNNSPSRSFSKHQSVKISSFLSAQATNSFGAATSGVANQLSSLAKHLWRIQVIADANGHTQISSRCAQANNQLSQCQASWQGISSRYIASPWLAKSSHHAPIVQGRLKQCGDFLSWLKNQPELRHFPEYYEPLASCKTIYGRCQSGCNQIWNWGAPPRPSPGSHQRYNKRHLPSNSCPGQESACPVSMGSMNIECIDTKSEITSCGGCVSKNEGENCLSISGADQVGCKEGKCVVLSVYHGYNLSREGRPIRAQ
;
A
#
# COMPACT_ATOMS: atom_id res chain seq x y z
N MET A 1 -30.22 1.88 -52.65
CA MET A 1 -29.98 0.44 -52.86
C MET A 1 -28.59 0.25 -53.48
N PRO A 2 -27.83 -0.78 -53.09
CA PRO A 2 -26.55 -0.60 -52.40
C PRO A 2 -25.32 -1.22 -53.10
N CYS A 3 -24.12 -0.87 -52.60
CA CYS A 3 -22.87 -1.63 -52.54
C CYS A 3 -22.18 -1.06 -51.27
N VAL A 4 -22.06 -1.67 -50.08
CA VAL A 4 -21.64 -3.00 -49.58
C VAL A 4 -20.26 -3.45 -50.09
N TYR A 5 -19.39 -3.75 -49.12
CA TYR A 5 -17.98 -4.19 -49.17
C TYR A 5 -16.92 -3.08 -49.15
N GLU A 6 -16.45 -2.71 -47.95
CA GLU A 6 -15.07 -2.97 -47.46
C GLU A 6 -14.88 -2.41 -46.02
N VAL A 7 -15.30 -3.17 -45.01
CA VAL A 7 -14.82 -3.00 -43.62
C VAL A 7 -14.85 -4.35 -42.93
N ALA A 8 -13.91 -5.22 -43.31
CA ALA A 8 -13.73 -6.54 -42.71
C ALA A 8 -12.25 -6.73 -42.37
N GLU A 9 -11.72 -5.91 -41.46
CA GLU A 9 -10.36 -6.14 -40.92
C GLU A 9 -10.10 -5.50 -39.54
N SER A 10 -11.14 -5.23 -38.74
CA SER A 10 -10.96 -4.68 -37.38
C SER A 10 -11.75 -5.36 -36.27
N LEU A 11 -12.35 -6.53 -36.54
CA LEU A 11 -13.14 -7.29 -35.57
C LEU A 11 -12.38 -8.44 -34.88
N GLU A 12 -11.19 -8.84 -35.34
CA GLU A 12 -10.41 -9.92 -34.69
C GLU A 12 -9.52 -9.44 -33.52
N ALA A 13 -9.34 -8.13 -33.33
CA ALA A 13 -8.53 -7.61 -32.22
C ALA A 13 -9.30 -7.43 -30.89
N GLN A 14 -10.63 -7.66 -30.87
CA GLN A 14 -11.46 -7.49 -29.67
C GLN A 14 -11.88 -8.81 -28.98
N GLU A 15 -11.71 -9.98 -29.60
CA GLU A 15 -12.02 -11.26 -28.93
C GLU A 15 -10.93 -11.74 -27.96
N LEU A 16 -9.70 -11.24 -28.03
CA LEU A 16 -8.64 -11.67 -27.09
C LEU A 16 -8.67 -10.95 -25.72
N ALA A 17 -9.43 -9.86 -25.58
CA ALA A 17 -9.53 -9.14 -24.30
C ALA A 17 -10.67 -9.64 -23.39
N LEU A 18 -11.57 -10.48 -23.91
CA LEU A 18 -12.70 -11.05 -23.14
C LEU A 18 -12.40 -12.43 -22.52
N SER A 19 -11.21 -12.99 -22.74
CA SER A 19 -10.82 -14.31 -22.20
C SER A 19 -10.23 -14.28 -20.78
N PHE A 20 -9.97 -13.10 -20.20
CA PHE A 20 -9.32 -12.97 -18.88
C PHE A 20 -10.25 -12.54 -17.73
N VAL A 21 -11.53 -12.30 -17.99
CA VAL A 21 -12.51 -11.99 -16.94
C VAL A 21 -13.62 -13.04 -16.98
N GLY A 22 -13.41 -14.18 -16.31
CA GLY A 22 -14.49 -15.09 -15.96
C GLY A 22 -14.28 -16.55 -16.31
N LYS A 23 -13.38 -17.22 -15.59
CA LYS A 23 -13.55 -18.64 -15.23
C LYS A 23 -13.04 -18.81 -13.80
N ASP A 24 -13.94 -18.58 -12.84
CA ASP A 24 -14.23 -19.58 -11.81
C ASP A 24 -15.44 -19.18 -10.96
N GLN A 25 -16.47 -20.02 -11.10
CA GLN A 25 -17.49 -20.40 -10.11
C GLN A 25 -18.53 -19.35 -9.66
N VAL A 26 -19.65 -19.37 -10.41
CA VAL A 26 -21.01 -19.28 -9.85
C VAL A 26 -21.35 -20.66 -9.26
N ILE A 27 -21.93 -20.70 -8.05
CA ILE A 27 -23.23 -21.32 -7.67
C ILE A 27 -23.32 -21.34 -6.13
N SER A 28 -24.21 -20.51 -5.58
CA SER A 28 -25.40 -21.01 -4.90
C SER A 28 -26.36 -19.85 -4.65
N THR A 29 -27.62 -20.13 -4.92
CA THR A 29 -28.73 -19.22 -5.15
C THR A 29 -29.75 -19.39 -4.01
N ILE A 30 -30.38 -18.28 -3.57
CA ILE A 30 -31.76 -18.19 -3.00
C ILE A 30 -31.92 -18.74 -1.54
N LEU A 31 -32.49 -18.07 -0.51
CA LEU A 31 -33.59 -17.11 -0.36
C LEU A 31 -33.61 -16.43 1.05
N THR A 32 -34.33 -15.30 1.10
CA THR A 32 -35.16 -14.73 2.19
C THR A 32 -34.55 -14.15 3.48
N SER A 33 -34.81 -12.84 3.61
CA SER A 33 -35.46 -12.14 4.72
C SER A 33 -34.73 -11.89 6.05
N ASP A 34 -34.84 -10.63 6.47
CA ASP A 34 -34.76 -10.10 7.83
C ASP A 34 -33.41 -10.19 8.56
N LEU A 35 -32.76 -9.02 8.70
CA LEU A 35 -32.61 -8.30 9.97
C LEU A 35 -31.48 -7.25 9.85
N LEU A 36 -31.86 -5.97 9.94
CA LEU A 36 -30.98 -4.89 10.40
C LEU A 36 -30.37 -5.27 11.76
N PRO A 37 -29.13 -4.83 12.06
CA PRO A 37 -28.99 -3.86 13.16
C PRO A 37 -27.84 -2.85 12.86
N PRO A 38 -27.43 -1.96 13.78
CA PRO A 38 -27.67 -0.53 13.62
C PRO A 38 -26.39 0.28 13.36
N LEU A 39 -26.61 1.52 12.93
CA LEU A 39 -25.66 2.62 12.96
C LEU A 39 -25.09 2.81 14.38
N LEU A 40 -23.77 2.79 14.51
CA LEU A 40 -23.08 3.40 15.66
C LEU A 40 -22.34 4.66 15.20
N THR A 41 -22.91 5.77 15.64
CA THR A 41 -22.33 7.10 15.72
C THR A 41 -21.04 7.08 16.54
N ILE A 42 -19.96 7.63 15.98
CA ILE A 42 -18.75 7.97 16.73
C ILE A 42 -18.93 9.42 17.19
N ASP A 43 -19.39 9.60 18.42
CA ASP A 43 -19.29 10.86 19.13
C ASP A 43 -18.15 10.83 20.15
N ASN A 44 -17.40 11.92 20.11
CA ASN A 44 -16.41 12.46 21.03
C ASN A 44 -16.23 11.78 22.40
N PHE A 45 -14.99 11.37 22.70
CA PHE A 45 -14.50 11.29 24.08
C PHE A 45 -13.27 12.20 24.28
N ARG A 46 -13.51 13.30 24.99
CA ARG A 46 -12.51 14.20 25.56
C ARG A 46 -12.44 13.93 27.07
N GLY A 47 -11.26 13.50 27.53
CA GLY A 47 -10.68 13.67 28.87
C GLY A 47 -11.42 13.14 30.11
N ASN A 48 -10.83 12.17 30.83
CA ASN A 48 -9.93 12.48 31.96
C ASN A 48 -9.55 11.24 32.80
N ASN A 49 -8.31 11.32 33.31
CA ASN A 49 -7.74 10.68 34.51
C ASN A 49 -7.31 9.20 34.48
N SER A 50 -5.99 9.04 34.62
CA SER A 50 -5.25 7.82 34.97
C SER A 50 -5.66 7.24 36.34
N PRO A 51 -5.32 5.97 36.62
CA PRO A 51 -4.06 5.75 37.35
C PRO A 51 -3.19 4.63 36.77
N SER A 52 -1.88 4.80 37.00
CA SER A 52 -0.77 3.93 36.62
C SER A 52 -0.98 2.45 37.00
N ARG A 53 -0.89 1.55 36.01
CA ARG A 53 -0.56 0.14 36.23
C ARG A 53 0.67 -0.22 35.40
N SER A 54 1.66 -0.77 36.09
CA SER A 54 2.86 -1.39 35.54
C SER A 54 2.48 -2.44 34.49
N PHE A 55 2.94 -2.27 33.26
CA PHE A 55 2.71 -3.21 32.15
C PHE A 55 4.00 -3.97 31.84
N SER A 56 3.90 -5.30 31.94
CA SER A 56 5.00 -6.25 31.75
C SER A 56 5.37 -6.40 30.26
N LYS A 57 6.67 -6.57 29.97
CA LYS A 57 7.30 -6.57 28.62
C LYS A 57 6.71 -7.59 27.62
N HIS A 58 5.96 -8.59 28.07
CA HIS A 58 5.30 -9.56 27.17
C HIS A 58 4.06 -9.04 26.43
N GLN A 59 3.51 -7.89 26.82
CA GLN A 59 2.34 -7.29 26.14
C GLN A 59 2.71 -6.36 24.97
N SER A 60 3.93 -5.82 24.92
CA SER A 60 4.37 -4.89 23.85
C SER A 60 4.53 -5.56 22.48
N VAL A 61 4.94 -6.84 22.43
CA VAL A 61 5.11 -7.57 21.15
C VAL A 61 3.75 -7.82 20.50
N LYS A 62 2.74 -8.22 21.27
CA LYS A 62 1.38 -8.44 20.76
C LYS A 62 0.79 -7.15 20.22
N ILE A 63 0.89 -6.04 20.95
CA ILE A 63 0.34 -4.74 20.50
C ILE A 63 0.98 -4.28 19.19
N SER A 64 2.30 -4.44 19.01
CA SER A 64 2.96 -4.10 17.73
C SER A 64 2.47 -4.93 16.55
N SER A 65 2.28 -6.25 16.75
CA SER A 65 1.76 -7.15 15.71
C SER A 65 0.28 -6.91 15.36
N PHE A 66 -0.52 -6.48 16.33
CA PHE A 66 -1.92 -6.11 16.10
C PHE A 66 -2.03 -4.77 15.36
N LEU A 67 -1.19 -3.79 15.70
CA LEU A 67 -1.16 -2.49 15.01
C LEU A 67 -0.66 -2.62 13.56
N SER A 68 0.34 -3.47 13.30
CA SER A 68 0.79 -3.75 11.93
C SER A 68 -0.28 -4.49 11.12
N ALA A 69 -0.94 -5.49 11.71
CA ALA A 69 -2.02 -6.24 11.04
C ALA A 69 -3.25 -5.37 10.72
N GLN A 70 -3.59 -4.43 11.60
CA GLN A 70 -4.71 -3.51 11.38
C GLN A 70 -4.37 -2.44 10.32
N ALA A 71 -3.12 -2.00 10.25
CA ALA A 71 -2.63 -1.11 9.19
C ALA A 71 -2.61 -1.81 7.81
N THR A 72 -2.20 -3.08 7.74
CA THR A 72 -2.25 -3.86 6.49
C THR A 72 -3.69 -4.12 6.04
N ASN A 73 -4.61 -4.44 6.96
CA ASN A 73 -6.01 -4.69 6.63
C ASN A 73 -6.73 -3.42 6.15
N SER A 74 -6.47 -2.29 6.79
CA SER A 74 -7.04 -1.00 6.37
C SER A 74 -6.48 -0.52 5.03
N PHE A 75 -5.19 -0.73 4.77
CA PHE A 75 -4.59 -0.42 3.47
C PHE A 75 -5.13 -1.33 2.35
N GLY A 76 -5.27 -2.64 2.63
CA GLY A 76 -5.87 -3.60 1.71
C GLY A 76 -7.32 -3.22 1.34
N ALA A 77 -8.12 -2.80 2.32
CA ALA A 77 -9.48 -2.32 2.08
C ALA A 77 -9.49 -1.03 1.23
N ALA A 78 -8.61 -0.07 1.53
CA ALA A 78 -8.51 1.18 0.78
C ALA A 78 -8.08 0.96 -0.68
N THR A 79 -7.08 0.11 -0.92
CA THR A 79 -6.62 -0.24 -2.27
C THR A 79 -7.68 -1.00 -3.07
N SER A 80 -8.41 -1.91 -2.42
CA SER A 80 -9.55 -2.61 -3.04
C SER A 80 -10.69 -1.66 -3.39
N GLY A 81 -10.98 -0.69 -2.51
CA GLY A 81 -11.97 0.36 -2.76
C GLY A 81 -11.66 1.16 -4.02
N VAL A 82 -10.41 1.57 -4.22
CA VAL A 82 -9.98 2.28 -5.44
C VAL A 82 -10.06 1.38 -6.67
N ALA A 83 -9.68 0.10 -6.57
CA ALA A 83 -9.77 -0.83 -7.69
C ALA A 83 -11.23 -0.98 -8.19
N ASN A 84 -12.17 -1.11 -7.26
CA ASN A 84 -13.60 -1.17 -7.57
C ASN A 84 -14.12 0.13 -8.20
N GLN A 85 -13.64 1.28 -7.74
CA GLN A 85 -13.98 2.58 -8.32
C GLN A 85 -13.43 2.74 -9.74
N LEU A 86 -12.19 2.32 -10.00
CA LEU A 86 -11.60 2.32 -11.35
C LEU A 86 -12.40 1.44 -12.32
N SER A 87 -12.79 0.24 -11.88
CA SER A 87 -13.66 -0.66 -12.67
C SER A 87 -15.03 -0.04 -12.95
N SER A 88 -15.65 0.55 -11.93
CA SER A 88 -16.94 1.24 -12.07
C SER A 88 -16.84 2.43 -13.04
N LEU A 89 -15.76 3.18 -12.99
CA LEU A 89 -15.52 4.31 -13.89
C LEU A 89 -15.43 3.85 -15.35
N ALA A 90 -14.67 2.79 -15.63
CA ALA A 90 -14.58 2.21 -16.97
C ALA A 90 -15.96 1.75 -17.49
N LYS A 91 -16.77 1.13 -16.63
CA LYS A 91 -18.14 0.73 -16.98
C LYS A 91 -19.01 1.91 -17.39
N HIS A 92 -18.97 3.04 -16.67
CA HIS A 92 -19.76 4.21 -17.03
C HIS A 92 -19.24 4.91 -18.29
N LEU A 93 -17.93 4.94 -18.52
CA LEU A 93 -17.35 5.43 -19.77
C LEU A 93 -17.78 4.58 -20.97
N TRP A 94 -17.82 3.25 -20.82
CA TRP A 94 -18.36 2.37 -21.84
C TRP A 94 -19.85 2.64 -22.12
N ARG A 95 -20.66 2.90 -21.10
CA ARG A 95 -22.08 3.29 -21.31
C ARG A 95 -22.21 4.58 -22.13
N ILE A 96 -21.34 5.58 -21.88
CA ILE A 96 -21.29 6.82 -22.67
C ILE A 96 -20.89 6.52 -24.12
N GLN A 97 -19.91 5.63 -24.32
CA GLN A 97 -19.48 5.20 -25.64
C GLN A 97 -20.63 4.59 -26.46
N VAL A 98 -21.39 3.66 -25.86
CA VAL A 98 -22.53 3.02 -26.51
C VAL A 98 -23.60 4.03 -26.93
N ILE A 99 -23.90 5.01 -26.08
CA ILE A 99 -24.84 6.09 -26.42
C ILE A 99 -24.29 6.95 -27.57
N ALA A 100 -22.97 7.19 -27.58
CA ALA A 100 -22.30 7.91 -28.66
C ALA A 100 -22.35 7.17 -29.99
N ASP A 101 -22.12 5.86 -29.98
CA ASP A 101 -22.22 5.02 -31.17
C ASP A 101 -23.67 4.99 -31.71
N ALA A 102 -24.66 4.84 -30.83
CA ALA A 102 -26.07 4.81 -31.21
C ALA A 102 -26.56 6.13 -31.84
N ASN A 103 -25.96 7.26 -31.46
CA ASN A 103 -26.31 8.59 -31.96
C ASN A 103 -25.35 9.10 -33.05
N GLY A 104 -24.37 8.30 -33.49
CA GLY A 104 -23.39 8.70 -34.50
C GLY A 104 -22.36 9.75 -34.03
N HIS A 105 -22.19 9.94 -32.73
CA HIS A 105 -21.23 10.87 -32.13
C HIS A 105 -19.81 10.29 -32.09
N THR A 106 -19.20 10.12 -33.26
CA THR A 106 -17.92 9.41 -33.45
C THR A 106 -16.75 9.97 -32.61
N GLN A 107 -16.68 11.29 -32.41
CA GLN A 107 -15.64 11.92 -31.59
C GLN A 107 -15.76 11.55 -30.11
N ILE A 108 -17.00 11.52 -29.58
CA ILE A 108 -17.27 11.13 -28.20
C ILE A 108 -16.94 9.65 -28.01
N SER A 109 -17.39 8.80 -28.93
CA SER A 109 -17.10 7.36 -28.90
C SER A 109 -15.60 7.06 -28.91
N SER A 110 -14.86 7.63 -29.87
CA SER A 110 -13.41 7.43 -30.00
C SER A 110 -12.66 7.86 -28.73
N ARG A 111 -13.01 9.01 -28.14
CA ARG A 111 -12.40 9.45 -26.90
C ARG A 111 -12.78 8.60 -25.68
N CYS A 112 -14.00 8.05 -25.63
CA CYS A 112 -14.38 7.10 -24.58
C CYS A 112 -13.55 5.82 -24.68
N ALA A 113 -13.32 5.30 -25.89
CA ALA A 113 -12.45 4.15 -26.11
C ALA A 113 -11.00 4.42 -25.65
N GLN A 114 -10.47 5.60 -25.99
CA GLN A 114 -9.14 6.02 -25.52
C GLN A 114 -9.09 6.10 -23.99
N ALA A 115 -10.08 6.72 -23.35
CA ALA A 115 -10.15 6.84 -21.89
C ALA A 115 -10.24 5.47 -21.20
N ASN A 116 -11.01 4.53 -21.75
CA ASN A 116 -11.09 3.16 -21.25
C ASN A 116 -9.74 2.43 -21.35
N ASN A 117 -9.00 2.61 -22.44
CA ASN A 117 -7.64 2.07 -22.57
C ASN A 117 -6.70 2.65 -21.49
N GLN A 118 -6.77 3.96 -21.23
CA GLN A 118 -5.99 4.60 -20.16
C GLN A 118 -6.33 4.03 -18.78
N LEU A 119 -7.61 3.77 -18.51
CA LEU A 119 -8.05 3.18 -17.25
C LEU A 119 -7.60 1.73 -17.08
N SER A 120 -7.58 0.94 -18.15
CA SER A 120 -7.05 -0.43 -18.11
C SER A 120 -5.56 -0.44 -17.72
N GLN A 121 -4.75 0.45 -18.30
CA GLN A 121 -3.35 0.61 -17.91
C GLN A 121 -3.19 1.10 -16.47
N CYS A 122 -4.08 1.99 -16.03
CA CYS A 122 -4.14 2.46 -14.65
C CYS A 122 -4.43 1.30 -13.68
N GLN A 123 -5.42 0.46 -14.00
CA GLN A 123 -5.77 -0.73 -13.23
C GLN A 123 -4.61 -1.72 -13.12
N ALA A 124 -3.91 -1.98 -14.22
CA ALA A 124 -2.73 -2.85 -14.22
C ALA A 124 -1.63 -2.31 -13.29
N SER A 125 -1.36 -1.00 -13.34
CA SER A 125 -0.40 -0.36 -12.42
C SER A 125 -0.89 -0.37 -10.98
N TRP A 126 -2.19 -0.20 -10.76
CA TRP A 126 -2.80 -0.26 -9.43
C TRP A 126 -2.68 -1.65 -8.78
N GLN A 127 -2.77 -2.73 -9.57
CA GLN A 127 -2.53 -4.09 -9.07
C GLN A 127 -1.09 -4.28 -8.55
N GLY A 128 -0.11 -3.61 -9.18
CA GLY A 128 1.26 -3.56 -8.66
C GLY A 128 1.34 -2.91 -7.28
N ILE A 129 0.49 -1.91 -7.02
CA ILE A 129 0.43 -1.23 -5.73
C ILE A 129 -0.23 -2.09 -4.67
N SER A 130 -1.41 -2.62 -4.99
CA SER A 130 -2.21 -3.44 -4.07
C SER A 130 -1.51 -4.74 -3.70
N SER A 131 -0.64 -5.29 -4.54
CA SER A 131 0.08 -6.54 -4.24
C SER A 131 1.41 -6.32 -3.51
N ARG A 132 2.21 -5.34 -3.95
CA ARG A 132 3.61 -5.19 -3.48
C ARG A 132 3.75 -4.37 -2.20
N TYR A 133 2.80 -3.49 -1.91
CA TYR A 133 2.95 -2.50 -0.85
C TYR A 133 2.01 -2.73 0.34
N ILE A 134 1.29 -3.86 0.41
CA ILE A 134 0.41 -4.16 1.55
C ILE A 134 1.17 -4.10 2.87
N ALA A 135 2.35 -4.72 2.94
CA ALA A 135 3.17 -4.79 4.14
C ALA A 135 3.94 -3.49 4.44
N SER A 136 4.05 -2.59 3.45
CA SER A 136 4.74 -1.31 3.61
C SER A 136 4.01 -0.18 2.85
N PRO A 137 2.79 0.18 3.27
CA PRO A 137 1.96 1.16 2.58
C PRO A 137 2.62 2.51 2.31
N TRP A 138 3.47 2.96 3.23
CA TRP A 138 4.18 4.24 3.15
C TRP A 138 5.17 4.34 1.98
N LEU A 139 5.55 3.21 1.36
CA LEU A 139 6.40 3.19 0.18
C LEU A 139 5.61 3.30 -1.14
N ALA A 140 4.27 3.14 -1.10
CA ALA A 140 3.44 3.12 -2.30
C ALA A 140 3.54 4.40 -3.13
N LYS A 141 3.62 5.58 -2.49
CA LYS A 141 3.75 6.88 -3.18
C LYS A 141 5.05 7.01 -3.97
N SER A 142 6.13 6.41 -3.49
CA SER A 142 7.45 6.46 -4.13
C SER A 142 7.65 5.33 -5.15
N SER A 143 6.64 4.50 -5.39
CA SER A 143 6.70 3.41 -6.36
C SER A 143 6.74 3.91 -7.81
N HIS A 144 7.26 3.09 -8.71
CA HIS A 144 7.16 3.34 -10.16
C HIS A 144 5.70 3.35 -10.66
N HIS A 145 4.78 2.71 -9.95
CA HIS A 145 3.36 2.66 -10.31
C HIS A 145 2.63 3.98 -10.02
N ALA A 146 3.04 4.73 -8.99
CA ALA A 146 2.39 5.98 -8.58
C ALA A 146 2.28 7.04 -9.70
N PRO A 147 3.36 7.41 -10.43
CA PRO A 147 3.25 8.39 -11.51
C PRO A 147 2.38 7.90 -12.68
N ILE A 148 2.36 6.58 -12.95
CA ILE A 148 1.49 6.02 -14.00
C ILE A 148 0.03 6.18 -13.61
N VAL A 149 -0.36 5.76 -12.40
CA VAL A 149 -1.73 5.88 -11.91
C VAL A 149 -2.17 7.34 -11.88
N GLN A 150 -1.36 8.24 -11.33
CA GLN A 150 -1.66 9.67 -11.25
C GLN A 150 -1.81 10.30 -12.65
N GLY A 151 -0.90 9.99 -13.57
CA GLY A 151 -0.94 10.50 -14.93
C GLY A 151 -2.16 10.02 -15.71
N ARG A 152 -2.52 8.74 -15.58
CA ARG A 152 -3.70 8.16 -16.27
C ARG A 152 -5.01 8.66 -15.66
N LEU A 153 -5.08 8.78 -14.34
CA LEU A 153 -6.25 9.35 -13.67
C LEU A 153 -6.43 10.82 -14.06
N LYS A 154 -5.35 11.61 -14.14
CA LYS A 154 -5.41 12.99 -14.64
C LYS A 154 -5.97 13.06 -16.07
N GLN A 155 -5.49 12.20 -16.98
CA GLN A 155 -6.02 12.14 -18.35
C GLN A 155 -7.53 11.83 -18.38
N CYS A 156 -8.00 10.96 -17.48
CA CYS A 156 -9.43 10.70 -17.33
C CYS A 156 -10.20 11.95 -16.86
N GLY A 157 -9.65 12.71 -15.92
CA GLY A 157 -10.23 13.99 -15.48
C GLY A 157 -10.29 15.04 -16.60
N ASP A 158 -9.23 15.13 -17.40
CA ASP A 158 -9.17 16.01 -18.57
C ASP A 158 -10.23 15.61 -19.61
N PHE A 159 -10.42 14.30 -19.83
CA PHE A 159 -11.50 13.77 -20.68
C PHE A 159 -12.90 14.13 -20.15
N LEU A 160 -13.18 13.92 -18.86
CA LEU A 160 -14.49 14.25 -18.28
C LEU A 160 -14.79 15.76 -18.35
N SER A 161 -13.74 16.59 -18.25
CA SER A 161 -13.84 18.04 -18.42
C SER A 161 -14.14 18.41 -19.87
N TRP A 162 -13.46 17.78 -20.83
CA TRP A 162 -13.75 17.93 -22.26
C TRP A 162 -15.18 17.49 -22.60
N LEU A 163 -15.63 16.35 -22.06
CA LEU A 163 -16.93 15.77 -22.34
C LEU A 163 -18.06 16.72 -21.90
N LYS A 164 -17.93 17.36 -20.72
CA LYS A 164 -18.89 18.36 -20.22
C LYS A 164 -19.09 19.55 -21.19
N ASN A 165 -18.12 19.84 -22.04
CA ASN A 165 -18.15 20.96 -22.96
C ASN A 165 -18.68 20.60 -24.36
N GLN A 166 -19.04 19.35 -24.61
CA GLN A 166 -19.55 18.93 -25.91
C GLN A 166 -21.00 19.40 -26.11
N PRO A 167 -21.34 19.97 -27.29
CA PRO A 167 -22.69 20.46 -27.57
C PRO A 167 -23.74 19.33 -27.61
N GLU A 168 -23.35 18.11 -28.00
CA GLU A 168 -24.20 16.92 -28.06
C GLU A 168 -24.79 16.59 -26.68
N LEU A 169 -24.01 16.80 -25.62
CA LEU A 169 -24.46 16.52 -24.25
C LEU A 169 -25.60 17.42 -23.77
N ARG A 170 -25.85 18.55 -24.45
CA ARG A 170 -26.98 19.44 -24.13
C ARG A 170 -28.29 19.00 -24.77
N HIS A 171 -28.20 18.30 -25.90
CA HIS A 171 -29.35 17.93 -26.72
C HIS A 171 -29.84 16.51 -26.43
N PHE A 172 -28.96 15.65 -25.91
CA PHE A 172 -29.26 14.24 -25.65
C PHE A 172 -29.27 13.94 -24.14
N PRO A 173 -30.45 13.75 -23.52
CA PRO A 173 -30.56 13.56 -22.08
C PRO A 173 -30.01 12.21 -21.59
N GLU A 174 -29.85 11.24 -22.48
CA GLU A 174 -29.32 9.90 -22.21
C GLU A 174 -27.90 9.94 -21.62
N TYR A 175 -27.14 11.00 -21.90
CA TYR A 175 -25.79 11.19 -21.35
C TYR A 175 -25.78 11.60 -19.87
N TYR A 176 -26.88 12.12 -19.32
CA TYR A 176 -26.86 12.78 -18.01
C TYR A 176 -26.53 11.82 -16.86
N GLU A 177 -27.21 10.67 -16.77
CA GLU A 177 -26.95 9.69 -15.71
C GLU A 177 -25.52 9.13 -15.77
N PRO A 178 -25.05 8.56 -16.89
CA PRO A 178 -23.72 7.96 -16.91
C PRO A 178 -22.61 9.01 -16.71
N LEU A 179 -22.81 10.25 -17.17
CA LEU A 179 -21.87 11.35 -16.90
C LEU A 179 -21.83 11.74 -15.43
N ALA A 180 -22.99 11.84 -14.77
CA ALA A 180 -23.07 12.15 -13.35
C ALA A 180 -22.39 11.07 -12.50
N SER A 181 -22.63 9.81 -12.86
CA SER A 181 -21.98 8.65 -12.24
C SER A 181 -20.45 8.67 -12.47
N CYS A 182 -19.98 8.93 -13.69
CA CYS A 182 -18.55 9.09 -13.99
C CYS A 182 -17.89 10.15 -13.10
N LYS A 183 -18.48 11.35 -12.98
CA LYS A 183 -17.94 12.44 -12.16
C LYS A 183 -17.85 12.06 -10.70
N THR A 184 -18.90 11.44 -10.17
CA THR A 184 -18.97 11.01 -8.77
C THR A 184 -17.91 9.96 -8.47
N ILE A 185 -17.81 8.93 -9.32
CA ILE A 185 -16.86 7.83 -9.15
C ILE A 185 -15.42 8.33 -9.32
N TYR A 186 -15.17 9.21 -10.29
CA TYR A 186 -13.87 9.84 -10.47
C TYR A 186 -13.42 10.60 -9.22
N GLY A 187 -14.31 11.40 -8.61
CA GLY A 187 -14.00 12.10 -7.35
C GLY A 187 -13.69 11.14 -6.19
N ARG A 188 -14.43 10.04 -6.09
CA ARG A 188 -14.13 8.98 -5.10
C ARG A 188 -12.77 8.32 -5.36
N CYS A 189 -12.46 8.04 -6.62
CA CYS A 189 -11.18 7.46 -7.05
C CYS A 189 -10.01 8.39 -6.72
N GLN A 190 -10.12 9.69 -7.02
CA GLN A 190 -9.12 10.68 -6.64
C GLN A 190 -8.89 10.72 -5.13
N SER A 191 -9.96 10.80 -4.35
CA SER A 191 -9.88 10.82 -2.88
C SER A 191 -9.24 9.54 -2.33
N GLY A 192 -9.65 8.37 -2.84
CA GLY A 192 -9.07 7.09 -2.45
C GLY A 192 -7.59 6.98 -2.82
N CYS A 193 -7.21 7.40 -4.02
CA CYS A 193 -5.80 7.47 -4.42
C CYS A 193 -5.00 8.39 -3.50
N ASN A 194 -5.53 9.59 -3.19
CA ASN A 194 -4.87 10.54 -2.29
C ASN A 194 -4.69 9.98 -0.88
N GLN A 195 -5.64 9.20 -0.38
CA GLN A 195 -5.50 8.51 0.90
C GLN A 195 -4.33 7.51 0.87
N ILE A 196 -4.20 6.74 -0.22
CA ILE A 196 -3.09 5.81 -0.42
C ILE A 196 -1.75 6.55 -0.53
N TRP A 197 -1.70 7.67 -1.24
CA TRP A 197 -0.46 8.45 -1.38
C TRP A 197 -0.03 9.12 -0.08
N ASN A 198 -0.99 9.52 0.75
CA ASN A 198 -0.71 10.17 2.02
C ASN A 198 -0.62 9.17 3.17
N TRP A 199 -0.48 7.87 2.87
CA TRP A 199 -0.35 6.85 3.89
C TRP A 199 0.95 7.04 4.69
N GLY A 200 0.80 7.38 5.96
CA GLY A 200 1.94 7.63 6.85
C GLY A 200 2.71 6.35 7.18
N ALA A 201 4.03 6.47 7.28
CA ALA A 201 4.81 5.45 7.96
C ALA A 201 4.32 5.34 9.41
N PRO A 202 4.31 4.13 10.00
CA PRO A 202 4.08 4.01 11.43
C PRO A 202 5.08 4.92 12.15
N PRO A 203 4.67 5.57 13.26
CA PRO A 203 5.60 6.36 14.04
C PRO A 203 6.80 5.48 14.33
N ARG A 204 8.00 5.96 13.95
CA ARG A 204 9.21 5.32 14.46
C ARG A 204 9.03 5.25 15.97
N PRO A 205 9.37 4.14 16.65
CA PRO A 205 9.52 4.21 18.08
C PRO A 205 10.47 5.37 18.32
N SER A 206 9.97 6.47 18.91
CA SER A 206 10.85 7.50 19.39
C SER A 206 11.88 6.74 20.24
N PRO A 207 13.20 7.00 20.09
CA PRO A 207 14.08 6.68 21.20
C PRO A 207 13.37 7.30 22.39
N GLY A 208 12.89 6.44 23.31
CA GLY A 208 11.88 6.86 24.26
C GLY A 208 12.33 8.18 24.85
N SER A 209 11.41 9.09 25.15
CA SER A 209 11.78 10.11 26.11
C SER A 209 12.24 9.32 27.34
N HIS A 210 13.54 9.16 27.52
CA HIS A 210 14.10 9.12 28.85
C HIS A 210 13.50 10.38 29.43
N GLN A 211 12.45 10.21 30.24
CA GLN A 211 12.19 11.16 31.28
C GLN A 211 13.58 11.43 31.83
N ARG A 212 14.05 12.67 31.65
CA ARG A 212 15.16 13.19 32.42
C ARG A 212 14.64 13.23 33.85
N TYR A 213 14.43 12.06 34.43
CA TYR A 213 14.59 11.88 35.84
C TYR A 213 16.01 12.37 36.05
N ASN A 214 16.14 13.46 36.78
CA ASN A 214 17.43 13.97 37.22
C ASN A 214 18.15 12.77 37.83
N LYS A 215 18.99 12.10 37.02
CA LYS A 215 19.89 11.07 37.47
C LYS A 215 20.90 11.86 38.27
N ARG A 216 20.59 11.99 39.57
CA ARG A 216 21.63 12.07 40.59
C ARG A 216 22.70 11.09 40.16
N HIS A 217 23.90 11.61 40.00
CA HIS A 217 25.11 10.88 39.66
C HIS A 217 25.10 9.48 40.32
N LEU A 218 24.76 8.46 39.54
CA LEU A 218 25.09 7.08 39.90
C LEU A 218 26.38 6.72 39.16
N PRO A 219 27.28 5.96 39.80
CA PRO A 219 28.64 5.77 39.30
C PRO A 219 28.66 5.08 37.93
N SER A 220 29.53 5.60 37.07
CA SER A 220 29.77 5.25 35.67
C SER A 220 30.17 3.80 35.42
N ASN A 221 29.24 2.83 35.37
CA ASN A 221 29.43 1.57 34.62
C ASN A 221 28.22 0.59 34.57
N SER A 222 27.05 0.90 35.14
CA SER A 222 25.94 -0.06 35.18
C SER A 222 24.70 0.45 34.43
N CYS A 223 24.36 -0.25 33.34
CA CYS A 223 23.11 -0.07 32.60
C CYS A 223 21.95 -0.76 33.35
N PRO A 224 20.76 -0.16 33.41
CA PRO A 224 19.62 -0.77 34.09
C PRO A 224 19.14 -2.03 33.34
N GLY A 225 18.89 -3.12 34.08
CA GLY A 225 18.33 -4.35 33.51
C GLY A 225 19.37 -5.28 32.86
N GLN A 226 19.03 -5.89 31.72
CA GLN A 226 19.89 -6.80 30.95
C GLN A 226 20.62 -6.09 29.79
N GLU A 227 20.68 -4.76 29.83
CA GLU A 227 21.34 -3.95 28.80
C GLU A 227 22.85 -3.91 29.03
N SER A 228 23.63 -3.89 27.94
CA SER A 228 25.08 -3.82 27.97
C SER A 228 25.55 -2.37 27.84
N ALA A 229 26.55 -2.00 28.64
CA ALA A 229 27.22 -0.71 28.57
C ALA A 229 28.21 -0.68 27.40
N CYS A 230 27.78 -0.10 26.28
CA CYS A 230 28.55 0.02 25.06
C CYS A 230 29.11 1.43 24.88
N PRO A 231 30.41 1.60 24.59
CA PRO A 231 30.95 2.87 24.15
C PRO A 231 30.27 3.33 22.86
N VAL A 232 29.91 4.60 22.75
CA VAL A 232 29.28 5.17 21.54
C VAL A 232 30.21 5.07 20.32
N SER A 233 31.52 5.10 20.55
CA SER A 233 32.54 4.84 19.54
C SER A 233 33.77 4.22 20.17
N MET A 234 34.63 3.62 19.34
CA MET A 234 35.87 3.01 19.80
C MET A 234 36.75 4.07 20.50
N GLY A 235 37.02 3.88 21.79
CA GLY A 235 37.81 4.82 22.60
C GLY A 235 37.05 6.00 23.21
N SER A 236 35.73 6.13 23.00
CA SER A 236 34.96 7.18 23.68
C SER A 236 34.65 6.82 25.13
N MET A 237 34.72 7.81 26.02
CA MET A 237 34.24 7.69 27.41
C MET A 237 32.71 7.75 27.53
N ASN A 238 32.01 8.08 26.44
CA ASN A 238 30.55 8.10 26.40
C ASN A 238 30.02 6.67 26.25
N ILE A 239 29.15 6.28 27.17
CA ILE A 239 28.51 4.96 27.20
C ILE A 239 27.04 5.11 26.85
N GLU A 240 26.56 4.25 25.98
CA GLU A 240 25.16 3.99 25.70
C GLU A 240 24.76 2.60 26.21
N CYS A 241 23.50 2.45 26.60
CA CYS A 241 22.95 1.17 27.06
C CYS A 241 22.20 0.52 25.92
N ILE A 242 22.66 -0.66 25.50
CA ILE A 242 22.13 -1.39 24.35
C ILE A 242 21.68 -2.79 24.78
N ASP A 243 20.50 -3.22 24.34
CA ASP A 243 20.09 -4.63 24.45
C ASP A 243 20.74 -5.46 23.32
N THR A 244 21.93 -5.99 23.61
CA THR A 244 22.73 -6.78 22.66
C THR A 244 22.08 -8.10 22.24
N LYS A 245 20.96 -8.49 22.86
CA LYS A 245 20.20 -9.69 22.48
C LYS A 245 19.27 -9.46 21.29
N SER A 246 18.88 -8.22 21.03
CA SER A 246 17.88 -7.85 20.03
C SER A 246 18.30 -6.72 19.10
N GLU A 247 19.30 -5.91 19.48
CA GLU A 247 19.81 -4.81 18.67
C GLU A 247 20.62 -5.32 17.47
N ILE A 248 20.22 -4.94 16.26
CA ILE A 248 20.79 -5.43 15.00
C ILE A 248 22.19 -4.86 14.70
N THR A 249 22.48 -3.67 15.25
CA THR A 249 23.75 -2.96 15.03
C THR A 249 24.82 -3.29 16.09
N SER A 250 24.48 -4.03 17.13
CA SER A 250 25.38 -4.50 18.19
C SER A 250 24.92 -5.84 18.75
N CYS A 251 24.72 -6.80 17.85
CA CYS A 251 24.18 -8.11 18.18
C CYS A 251 25.25 -8.98 18.84
N GLY A 252 24.93 -9.58 19.98
CA GLY A 252 25.82 -10.45 20.74
C GLY A 252 26.83 -9.72 21.62
N GLY A 253 26.99 -8.41 21.46
CA GLY A 253 27.92 -7.59 22.24
C GLY A 253 28.15 -6.22 21.61
N CYS A 254 28.92 -5.38 22.30
CA CYS A 254 29.20 -4.04 21.81
C CYS A 254 30.14 -4.07 20.60
N VAL A 255 29.68 -3.61 19.44
CA VAL A 255 30.51 -3.54 18.23
C VAL A 255 31.71 -2.61 18.42
N SER A 256 31.56 -1.52 19.19
CA SER A 256 32.65 -0.59 19.53
C SER A 256 33.76 -1.21 20.39
N LYS A 257 33.51 -2.36 21.03
CA LYS A 257 34.49 -3.16 21.77
C LYS A 257 34.92 -4.42 21.02
N ASN A 258 34.41 -4.64 19.80
CA ASN A 258 34.55 -5.90 19.07
C ASN A 258 34.01 -7.13 19.82
N GLU A 259 33.01 -6.94 20.69
CA GLU A 259 32.37 -8.03 21.45
C GLU A 259 31.12 -8.57 20.74
N GLY A 260 30.63 -7.87 19.71
CA GLY A 260 29.48 -8.28 18.92
C GLY A 260 29.61 -7.85 17.47
N GLU A 261 28.54 -8.07 16.72
CA GLU A 261 28.52 -7.88 15.26
C GLU A 261 27.37 -6.98 14.83
N ASN A 262 27.65 -6.12 13.85
CA ASN A 262 26.61 -5.39 13.14
C ASN A 262 26.05 -6.29 12.03
N CYS A 263 24.86 -6.86 12.24
CA CYS A 263 24.29 -7.81 11.27
C CYS A 263 23.99 -7.17 9.91
N LEU A 264 23.87 -5.84 9.84
CA LEU A 264 23.72 -5.10 8.57
C LEU A 264 24.99 -5.11 7.70
N SER A 265 26.14 -5.45 8.30
CA SER A 265 27.42 -5.51 7.58
C SER A 265 27.71 -6.90 6.95
N ILE A 266 26.79 -7.85 7.08
CA ILE A 266 26.94 -9.20 6.53
C ILE A 266 26.85 -9.15 5.00
N SER A 267 27.98 -9.39 4.34
CA SER A 267 28.06 -9.38 2.88
C SER A 267 27.17 -10.46 2.26
N GLY A 268 26.41 -10.10 1.22
CA GLY A 268 25.52 -11.01 0.51
C GLY A 268 24.16 -11.24 1.19
N ALA A 269 23.94 -10.70 2.39
CA ALA A 269 22.64 -10.76 3.06
C ALA A 269 21.76 -9.59 2.61
N ASP A 270 20.51 -9.87 2.28
CA ASP A 270 19.50 -8.87 1.90
C ASP A 270 18.64 -8.47 3.11
N GLN A 271 18.22 -9.44 3.91
CA GLN A 271 17.50 -9.22 5.15
C GLN A 271 18.17 -9.96 6.31
N VAL A 272 18.38 -9.26 7.42
CA VAL A 272 19.05 -9.77 8.62
C VAL A 272 18.30 -9.37 9.89
N GLY A 273 18.56 -10.08 10.99
CA GLY A 273 18.05 -9.75 12.31
C GLY A 273 19.01 -10.18 13.42
N CYS A 274 18.75 -9.73 14.64
CA CYS A 274 19.43 -10.20 15.84
C CYS A 274 18.45 -11.01 16.68
N LYS A 275 18.80 -12.27 16.98
CA LYS A 275 17.99 -13.15 17.82
C LYS A 275 18.86 -13.76 18.91
N GLU A 276 18.54 -13.46 20.16
CA GLU A 276 19.25 -13.98 21.35
C GLU A 276 20.77 -13.74 21.30
N GLY A 277 21.16 -12.58 20.73
CA GLY A 277 22.57 -12.19 20.61
C GLY A 277 23.31 -12.87 19.45
N LYS A 278 22.60 -13.44 18.47
CA LYS A 278 23.18 -13.99 17.25
C LYS A 278 22.57 -13.35 16.01
N CYS A 279 23.41 -12.97 15.06
CA CYS A 279 22.95 -12.53 13.76
C CYS A 279 22.30 -13.70 13.02
N VAL A 280 21.09 -13.47 12.52
CA VAL A 280 20.35 -14.40 11.68
C VAL A 280 20.12 -13.75 10.32
N VAL A 281 20.44 -14.47 9.25
CA VAL A 281 20.16 -14.03 7.87
C VAL A 281 18.82 -14.62 7.46
N LEU A 282 17.89 -13.74 7.09
CA LEU A 282 16.53 -14.10 6.68
C LEU A 282 16.42 -14.27 5.16
N SER A 283 17.14 -13.44 4.39
CA SER A 283 17.25 -13.55 2.93
C SER A 283 18.64 -13.12 2.45
N VAL A 284 19.00 -13.58 1.25
CA VAL A 284 20.27 -13.27 0.58
C VAL A 284 20.03 -12.61 -0.77
N TYR A 285 20.99 -11.82 -1.24
CA TYR A 285 20.95 -11.21 -2.57
C TYR A 285 21.07 -12.28 -3.67
N HIS A 286 20.59 -11.95 -4.87
CA HIS A 286 20.78 -12.80 -6.05
C HIS A 286 22.27 -13.12 -6.28
N GLY A 287 22.57 -14.39 -6.57
CA GLY A 287 23.96 -14.89 -6.69
C GLY A 287 24.58 -15.34 -5.36
N TYR A 288 23.82 -15.36 -4.27
CA TYR A 288 24.22 -15.93 -2.99
C TYR A 288 23.26 -17.05 -2.55
N ASN A 289 23.79 -18.02 -1.82
CA ASN A 289 23.05 -19.08 -1.13
C ASN A 289 23.40 -19.04 0.36
N LEU A 290 22.49 -19.53 1.22
CA LEU A 290 22.80 -19.70 2.64
C LEU A 290 23.68 -20.94 2.86
N SER A 291 24.76 -20.78 3.60
CA SER A 291 25.61 -21.86 4.07
C SER A 291 24.93 -22.67 5.19
N ARG A 292 25.53 -23.79 5.59
CA ARG A 292 25.05 -24.60 6.73
C ARG A 292 25.09 -23.83 8.05
N GLU A 293 25.97 -22.83 8.13
CA GLU A 293 26.16 -21.93 9.27
C GLU A 293 25.21 -20.71 9.21
N GLY A 294 24.32 -20.64 8.21
CA GLY A 294 23.36 -19.55 8.06
C GLY A 294 23.96 -18.23 7.55
N ARG A 295 25.12 -18.29 6.87
CA ARG A 295 25.79 -17.12 6.28
C ARG A 295 25.73 -17.15 4.75
N PRO A 296 25.70 -15.99 4.07
CA PRO A 296 25.67 -15.96 2.61
C PRO A 296 27.01 -16.42 2.03
N ILE A 297 26.96 -17.34 1.07
CA ILE A 297 28.08 -17.77 0.23
C ILE A 297 27.70 -17.54 -1.23
N ARG A 298 28.66 -17.21 -2.10
CA ARG A 298 28.35 -17.03 -3.52
C ARG A 298 27.84 -18.35 -4.11
N ALA A 299 26.74 -18.29 -4.85
CA ALA A 299 26.26 -19.39 -5.66
C ALA A 299 27.27 -19.59 -6.81
N GLN A 300 27.91 -20.76 -6.84
CA GLN A 300 28.76 -21.19 -7.96
C GLN A 300 27.89 -21.72 -9.10
#